data_AF-A0A8T5M881-F1
#
_entry.id   AF-A0A8T5M881-F1
#
_cell.length_a   1.000
_cell.length_b   1.000
_cell.length_c   1.000
_cell.angle_alpha   90.00
_cell.angle_beta   90.00
_cell.angle_gamma   90.00
#
_symmetry.space_group_name_H-M   'P 1'
#
loop_
_entity.id
_entity.type
_entity.pdbx_description
1 polymer ?
#
loop_
_entity_poly.entity_id
_entity_poly.type
_entity_poly.pdbx_seq_one_letter_code
_entity_poly.pdbx_strand_id
1 'polypeptide(L)'
;MIQKIKKHLREVIELKTSPREIATGFALGTLLAILPTFGFGILMGLLVILIFKGISKISMIAAFAIWNPLVLIPIAALSYKIGDLILSEAPKYTFRIEIINQVYVYSRRFILGNIIVATIFTIISYFVVYFFVNRYQNKHK
;
A
#
# COMPACT_ATOMS: atom_id res chain seq x y z
N MET A 1 -16.30 -18.42 15.10
CA MET A 1 -15.87 -17.17 14.41
C MET A 1 -15.03 -17.46 13.16
N ILE A 2 -13.98 -18.29 13.25
CA ILE A 2 -13.07 -18.65 12.13
C ILE A 2 -13.80 -19.24 10.91
N GLN A 3 -14.79 -20.13 11.13
CA GLN A 3 -15.59 -20.74 10.05
C GLN A 3 -16.37 -19.71 9.21
N LYS A 4 -16.90 -18.65 9.84
CA LYS A 4 -17.60 -17.54 9.14
C LYS A 4 -16.64 -16.71 8.28
N ILE A 5 -15.45 -16.40 8.81
CA ILE A 5 -14.41 -15.68 8.08
C ILE A 5 -13.96 -16.49 6.86
N LYS A 6 -13.71 -17.80 7.04
CA LYS A 6 -13.32 -18.69 5.95
C LYS A 6 -14.40 -18.76 4.86
N LYS A 7 -15.68 -18.79 5.23
CA LYS A 7 -16.80 -18.76 4.29
C LYS A 7 -16.87 -17.45 3.50
N HIS A 8 -16.76 -16.29 4.14
CA HIS A 8 -16.80 -15.00 3.43
C HIS A 8 -15.57 -14.77 2.55
N LEU A 9 -14.38 -15.18 2.99
CA LEU A 9 -13.18 -15.17 2.14
C LEU A 9 -13.40 -16.02 0.89
N ARG A 10 -13.99 -17.20 1.07
CA ARG A 10 -14.32 -18.11 -0.01
C ARG A 10 -15.38 -17.54 -0.95
N GLU A 11 -16.43 -16.90 -0.44
CA GLU A 11 -17.46 -16.23 -1.26
C GLU A 11 -16.92 -15.06 -2.09
N VAL A 12 -16.00 -14.28 -1.52
CA VAL A 12 -15.31 -13.19 -2.25
C VAL A 12 -14.43 -13.77 -3.35
N ILE A 13 -13.70 -14.85 -3.06
CA ILE A 13 -12.77 -15.45 -4.01
C ILE A 13 -13.49 -16.28 -5.09
N GLU A 14 -14.57 -17.00 -4.76
CA GLU A 14 -15.11 -18.04 -5.65
C GLU A 14 -16.22 -17.56 -6.60
N LEU A 15 -17.11 -16.60 -6.28
CA LEU A 15 -18.32 -16.43 -7.12
C LEU A 15 -18.93 -15.02 -7.27
N LYS A 16 -18.59 -14.01 -6.44
CA LYS A 16 -19.28 -12.69 -6.49
C LYS A 16 -18.42 -11.48 -6.85
N THR A 17 -17.10 -11.58 -6.74
CA THR A 17 -16.19 -10.44 -6.96
C THR A 17 -15.20 -10.76 -8.06
N SER A 18 -15.05 -9.86 -9.03
CA SER A 18 -14.15 -10.10 -10.15
C SER A 18 -12.68 -10.08 -9.71
N PRO A 19 -11.76 -10.80 -10.39
CA PRO A 19 -10.33 -10.74 -10.09
C PRO A 19 -9.79 -9.30 -10.14
N ARG A 20 -10.35 -8.48 -11.02
CA ARG A 20 -10.00 -7.06 -11.17
C ARG A 20 -10.38 -6.25 -9.93
N GLU A 21 -11.57 -6.43 -9.38
CA GLU A 21 -12.00 -5.72 -8.15
C GLU A 21 -11.17 -6.13 -6.93
N ILE A 22 -10.79 -7.42 -6.85
CA ILE A 22 -9.90 -7.93 -5.78
C ILE A 22 -8.49 -7.36 -5.92
N ALA A 23 -7.92 -7.38 -7.13
CA ALA A 23 -6.62 -6.81 -7.40
C ALA A 23 -6.58 -5.29 -7.15
N THR A 24 -7.61 -4.57 -7.58
CA THR A 24 -7.71 -3.12 -7.39
C THR A 24 -7.82 -2.76 -5.91
N GLY A 25 -8.69 -3.45 -5.17
CA GLY A 25 -8.83 -3.20 -3.73
C GLY A 25 -7.54 -3.46 -2.97
N PHE A 26 -6.84 -4.56 -3.28
CA PHE A 26 -5.54 -4.85 -2.68
C PHE A 26 -4.48 -3.81 -3.02
N ALA A 27 -4.39 -3.40 -4.29
CA ALA A 27 -3.44 -2.40 -4.75
C ALA A 27 -3.64 -1.03 -4.07
N LEU A 28 -4.89 -0.57 -3.96
CA LEU A 28 -5.19 0.67 -3.24
C LEU A 28 -4.87 0.55 -1.75
N GLY A 29 -5.13 -0.60 -1.14
CA GLY A 29 -4.71 -0.86 0.24
C GLY A 29 -3.19 -0.84 0.40
N THR A 30 -2.43 -1.42 -0.55
CA THR A 30 -0.96 -1.34 -0.59
C THR A 30 -0.48 0.12 -0.66
N LEU A 31 -1.05 0.91 -1.56
CA LEU A 31 -0.68 2.31 -1.74
C LEU A 31 -0.86 3.10 -0.43
N LEU A 32 -2.04 2.99 0.19
CA LEU A 32 -2.36 3.71 1.42
C LEU A 32 -1.57 3.22 2.64
N ALA A 33 -1.17 1.95 2.65
CA ALA A 33 -0.37 1.39 3.74
C ALA A 33 1.10 1.82 3.67
N ILE A 34 1.68 1.97 2.47
CA ILE A 34 3.09 2.35 2.29
C ILE A 34 3.29 3.87 2.36
N LEU A 35 2.33 4.66 1.86
CA LEU A 35 2.41 6.11 1.92
C LEU A 35 2.55 6.61 3.37
N PRO A 36 3.26 7.74 3.61
CA PRO A 36 3.44 8.30 4.94
C PRO A 36 2.15 9.01 5.37
N THR A 37 1.11 8.21 5.64
CA THR A 37 -0.22 8.67 6.02
C THR A 37 -0.33 8.94 7.52
N PHE A 38 0.76 8.72 8.28
CA PHE A 38 0.86 8.99 9.72
C PHE A 38 -0.32 8.43 10.54
N GLY A 39 -0.77 7.22 10.21
CA GLY A 39 -1.88 6.53 10.89
C GLY A 39 -3.26 6.77 10.27
N PHE A 40 -3.40 7.70 9.32
CA PHE A 40 -4.65 7.96 8.61
C PHE A 40 -4.93 6.99 7.46
N GLY A 41 -4.02 6.08 7.13
CA GLY A 41 -4.16 5.15 6.00
C GLY A 41 -5.44 4.33 6.04
N ILE A 42 -5.82 3.81 7.22
CA ILE A 42 -7.07 3.04 7.39
C ILE A 42 -8.30 3.92 7.17
N LEU A 43 -8.30 5.15 7.71
CA LEU A 43 -9.40 6.11 7.54
C LEU A 43 -9.56 6.49 6.05
N MET A 44 -8.46 6.77 5.36
CA MET A 44 -8.50 7.00 3.92
C MET A 44 -8.96 5.76 3.16
N GLY A 45 -8.59 4.56 3.62
CA GLY A 45 -9.06 3.33 3.03
C GLY A 45 -10.57 3.14 3.15
N LEU A 46 -11.15 3.52 4.29
CA LEU A 46 -12.60 3.54 4.48
C LEU A 46 -13.27 4.54 3.54
N LEU A 47 -12.72 5.74 3.39
CA LEU A 47 -13.25 6.74 2.44
C LEU A 47 -13.22 6.21 1.00
N VAL A 48 -12.12 5.59 0.58
CA VAL A 48 -11.99 4.98 -0.75
C VAL A 48 -13.04 3.88 -0.93
N ILE A 49 -13.25 3.02 0.07
CA ILE A 49 -14.30 1.98 0.04
C ILE A 49 -15.73 2.56 -0.09
N LEU A 50 -15.97 3.73 0.48
CA LEU A 50 -17.28 4.39 0.41
C LEU A 50 -17.51 5.04 -0.97
N ILE A 51 -16.47 5.62 -1.56
CA ILE A 51 -16.54 6.34 -2.84
C ILE A 51 -16.52 5.37 -4.02
N PHE A 52 -15.67 4.34 -3.98
CA PHE A 52 -15.45 3.43 -5.11
C PHE A 52 -16.22 2.12 -4.91
N LYS A 53 -17.28 1.91 -5.70
CA LYS A 53 -18.10 0.68 -5.63
C LYS A 53 -17.47 -0.55 -6.32
N GLY A 54 -16.49 -0.35 -7.19
CA GLY A 54 -15.80 -1.40 -7.95
C GLY A 54 -14.50 -1.90 -7.32
N ILE A 55 -14.42 -1.95 -5.98
CA ILE A 55 -13.26 -2.47 -5.28
C ILE A 55 -13.67 -3.48 -4.19
N SER A 56 -12.87 -4.53 -4.02
CA SER A 56 -13.10 -5.50 -2.96
C SER A 56 -12.65 -4.95 -1.61
N LYS A 57 -13.62 -4.62 -0.75
CA LYS A 57 -13.38 -4.13 0.62
C LYS A 57 -12.50 -5.08 1.43
N ILE A 58 -12.75 -6.39 1.29
CA ILE A 58 -11.99 -7.43 1.99
C ILE A 58 -10.53 -7.42 1.54
N SER A 59 -10.28 -7.34 0.22
CA SER A 59 -8.92 -7.32 -0.31
C SER A 59 -8.13 -6.08 0.15
N MET A 60 -8.79 -4.93 0.26
CA MET A 60 -8.17 -3.70 0.73
C MET A 60 -7.78 -3.79 2.20
N ILE A 61 -8.67 -4.32 3.05
CA ILE A 61 -8.38 -4.57 4.46
C ILE A 61 -7.25 -5.61 4.60
N ALA A 62 -7.24 -6.65 3.76
CA ALA A 62 -6.18 -7.66 3.74
C ALA A 62 -4.81 -7.05 3.42
N ALA A 63 -4.74 -6.03 2.55
CA ALA A 63 -3.49 -5.33 2.28
C ALA A 63 -2.92 -4.68 3.55
N PHE A 64 -3.73 -4.02 4.37
CA PHE A 64 -3.26 -3.43 5.64
C PHE A 64 -2.74 -4.47 6.63
N ALA A 65 -3.29 -5.69 6.63
CA ALA A 65 -2.78 -6.78 7.46
C ALA A 65 -1.40 -7.27 6.99
N ILE A 66 -1.17 -7.29 5.67
CA ILE A 66 0.12 -7.65 5.08
C ILE A 66 1.17 -6.56 5.31
N TRP A 67 0.82 -5.30 5.05
CA TRP A 67 1.67 -4.13 5.27
C TRP A 67 1.69 -3.70 6.74
N ASN A 68 2.06 -4.62 7.62
CA ASN A 68 2.23 -4.36 9.05
C ASN A 68 3.60 -3.70 9.36
N PRO A 69 3.82 -3.19 10.58
CA PRO A 69 5.06 -2.49 10.93
C PRO A 69 6.34 -3.27 10.62
N LEU A 70 6.34 -4.60 10.79
CA LEU A 70 7.51 -5.44 10.51
C LEU A 70 7.88 -5.41 9.03
N VAL A 71 6.89 -5.35 8.13
CA VAL A 71 7.10 -5.19 6.68
C VAL A 71 7.41 -3.74 6.32
N LEU A 72 6.76 -2.78 6.97
CA LEU A 72 6.92 -1.36 6.66
C LEU A 72 8.27 -0.77 7.08
N ILE A 73 8.89 -1.25 8.17
CA ILE A 73 10.22 -0.79 8.62
C ILE A 73 11.29 -0.91 7.51
N PRO A 74 11.54 -2.09 6.92
CA PRO A 74 12.53 -2.20 5.84
C PRO A 74 12.11 -1.43 4.58
N ILE A 75 10.82 -1.32 4.29
CA ILE A 75 10.29 -0.53 3.16
C ILE A 75 10.53 0.96 3.38
N ALA A 76 10.42 1.44 4.60
CA ALA A 76 10.73 2.82 4.97
C ALA A 76 12.23 3.12 4.83
N ALA A 77 13.09 2.21 5.27
CA ALA A 77 14.53 2.32 5.07
C ALA A 77 14.90 2.35 3.57
N LEU A 78 14.28 1.49 2.76
CA LEU A 78 14.44 1.49 1.30
C LEU A 78 13.98 2.82 0.69
N SER A 79 12.83 3.34 1.15
CA SER A 79 12.30 4.63 0.70
C SER A 79 13.28 5.76 0.96
N TYR A 80 13.85 5.84 2.17
CA TYR A 80 14.88 6.83 2.47
C TYR A 80 16.11 6.66 1.56
N LYS A 81 16.62 5.43 1.40
CA LYS A 81 17.81 5.18 0.57
C LYS A 81 17.60 5.59 -0.89
N ILE A 82 16.43 5.29 -1.47
CA ILE A 82 16.10 5.70 -2.84
C ILE A 82 16.04 7.23 -2.95
N GLY A 83 15.37 7.90 -2.02
CA GLY A 83 15.29 9.35 -2.04
C GLY A 83 16.63 10.04 -1.79
N ASP A 84 17.49 9.46 -0.94
CA ASP A 84 18.85 9.94 -0.68
C ASP A 84 19.73 9.82 -1.92
N LEU A 85 19.64 8.72 -2.66
CA LEU A 85 20.34 8.55 -3.94
C LEU A 85 19.92 9.60 -4.98
N ILE A 86 18.62 9.96 -5.02
CA ILE A 86 18.10 10.93 -5.98
C ILE A 86 18.42 12.38 -5.56
N LEU A 87 18.47 12.66 -4.26
CA LEU A 87 18.65 14.02 -3.71
C LEU A 87 20.03 14.23 -3.08
N SER A 88 21.02 13.40 -3.42
CA SER A 88 22.37 13.44 -2.88
C SER A 88 23.02 14.81 -3.04
N GLU A 89 22.83 15.44 -4.21
CA GLU A 89 23.40 16.74 -4.57
C GLU A 89 22.38 17.90 -4.55
N ALA A 90 21.16 17.66 -4.08
CA ALA A 90 20.13 18.68 -4.12
C ALA A 90 20.47 19.86 -3.17
N PRO A 91 20.22 21.12 -3.59
CA PRO A 91 20.48 22.28 -2.76
C PRO A 91 19.70 22.20 -1.44
N LYS A 92 20.41 22.49 -0.34
CA LYS A 92 19.87 22.44 1.01
C LYS A 92 19.46 23.84 1.43
N TYR A 93 18.19 23.99 1.82
CA TYR A 93 17.77 25.17 2.56
C TYR A 93 18.26 25.05 3.98
N THR A 94 18.93 26.10 4.47
CA THR A 94 19.43 26.18 5.84
C THR A 94 18.51 27.06 6.67
N PHE A 95 17.97 26.48 7.73
CA PHE A 95 17.23 27.16 8.77
C PHE A 95 18.16 27.44 9.95
N ARG A 96 17.80 28.45 10.76
CA ARG A 96 18.57 28.83 11.97
C ARG A 96 18.63 27.73 13.04
N ILE A 97 17.66 26.80 13.02
CA ILE A 97 17.52 25.76 14.02
C ILE A 97 17.92 24.42 13.42
N GLU A 98 18.93 23.78 13.99
CA GLU A 98 19.53 22.56 13.43
C GLU A 98 18.56 21.38 13.33
N ILE A 99 17.69 21.20 14.33
CA ILE A 99 16.69 20.12 14.30
C ILE A 99 15.74 20.25 13.11
N ILE A 100 15.44 21.49 12.68
CA ILE A 100 14.60 21.75 11.50
C ILE A 100 15.34 21.32 10.23
N ASN A 101 16.65 21.57 10.14
CA ASN A 101 17.46 21.12 9.00
C ASN A 101 17.43 19.60 8.87
N GLN A 102 17.61 18.88 9.99
CA GLN A 102 17.61 17.42 10.00
C GLN A 102 16.25 16.85 9.60
N VAL A 103 15.16 17.36 10.18
CA VAL A 103 13.79 16.94 9.84
C VAL A 103 13.45 17.27 8.38
N TYR A 104 13.85 18.43 7.88
CA TYR A 104 13.63 18.84 6.49
C TYR A 104 14.35 17.92 5.50
N VAL A 105 15.65 17.69 5.72
CA VAL A 105 16.46 16.83 4.84
C VAL A 105 15.95 15.40 4.87
N TYR A 106 15.69 14.85 6.06
CA TYR A 106 15.20 13.48 6.20
C TYR A 106 13.82 13.32 5.53
N SER A 107 12.87 14.18 5.87
CA SER A 107 11.49 14.10 5.36
C SER A 107 11.44 14.20 3.85
N ARG A 108 12.21 15.11 3.23
CA ARG A 108 12.20 15.29 1.77
C ARG A 108 12.72 14.05 1.05
N ARG A 109 13.82 13.47 1.53
CA ARG A 109 14.38 12.22 0.98
C ARG A 109 13.40 11.07 1.16
N PHE A 110 12.89 10.92 2.36
CA PHE A 110 11.94 9.86 2.68
C PHE A 110 10.66 9.94 1.83
N ILE A 111 10.01 11.10 1.74
CA ILE A 111 8.78 11.29 0.96
C ILE A 111 9.01 10.98 -0.51
N LEU A 112 10.08 11.51 -1.12
CA LEU A 112 10.36 11.29 -2.54
C LEU A 112 10.55 9.80 -2.83
N GLY A 113 11.42 9.13 -2.08
CA GLY A 113 11.66 7.70 -2.30
C GLY A 113 10.45 6.85 -1.92
N ASN A 114 9.66 7.24 -0.93
CA ASN A 114 8.44 6.53 -0.56
C ASN A 114 7.38 6.60 -1.67
N ILE A 115 7.19 7.74 -2.33
CA ILE A 115 6.26 7.84 -3.48
C ILE A 115 6.64 6.84 -4.58
N ILE A 116 7.93 6.72 -4.88
CA ILE A 116 8.45 5.78 -5.88
C ILE A 116 8.19 4.34 -5.44
N VAL A 117 8.62 3.98 -4.21
CA VAL A 117 8.46 2.64 -3.65
C VAL A 117 6.99 2.24 -3.57
N ALA A 118 6.13 3.12 -3.05
CA ALA A 118 4.69 2.89 -2.94
C ALA A 118 4.06 2.65 -4.31
N THR A 119 4.45 3.42 -5.33
CA THR A 119 3.95 3.25 -6.70
C THR A 119 4.36 1.89 -7.26
N ILE A 120 5.63 1.52 -7.14
CA ILE A 120 6.15 0.23 -7.61
C ILE A 120 5.41 -0.94 -6.93
N PHE A 121 5.34 -0.94 -5.60
CA PHE A 121 4.67 -2.01 -4.86
C PHE A 121 3.16 -2.08 -5.13
N THR A 122 2.52 -0.95 -5.40
CA THR A 122 1.10 -0.89 -5.79
C THR A 122 0.87 -1.55 -7.14
N ILE A 123 1.72 -1.25 -8.12
CA ILE A 123 1.64 -1.86 -9.46
C ILE A 123 1.91 -3.36 -9.38
N ILE A 124 2.98 -3.76 -8.69
CA ILE A 124 3.33 -5.17 -8.51
C ILE A 124 2.21 -5.91 -7.81
N SER A 125 1.67 -5.36 -6.71
CA SER A 125 0.62 -6.04 -5.94
C SER A 125 -0.65 -6.24 -6.76
N TYR A 126 -1.04 -5.27 -7.59
CA TYR A 126 -2.16 -5.42 -8.52
C TYR A 126 -1.97 -6.64 -9.42
N PHE A 127 -0.85 -6.72 -10.14
CA PHE A 127 -0.60 -7.80 -11.09
C PHE A 127 -0.46 -9.17 -10.41
N VAL A 128 0.23 -9.22 -9.27
CA VAL A 128 0.39 -10.44 -8.47
C VAL A 128 -0.97 -10.97 -8.02
N VAL A 129 -1.78 -10.11 -7.38
CA VAL A 129 -3.10 -10.52 -6.89
C VAL A 129 -4.03 -10.89 -8.04
N TYR A 130 -4.05 -10.10 -9.11
CA TYR A 130 -4.84 -10.39 -10.30
C TYR A 130 -4.50 -11.77 -10.88
N PHE A 131 -3.20 -12.07 -11.04
CA PHE A 131 -2.73 -13.34 -11.57
C PHE A 131 -3.18 -14.52 -10.71
N PHE A 132 -2.96 -14.48 -9.40
CA PHE A 132 -3.33 -15.57 -8.50
C PHE A 132 -4.84 -15.77 -8.42
N VAL A 133 -5.61 -14.69 -8.29
CA VAL A 133 -7.07 -14.76 -8.17
C VAL A 133 -7.71 -15.23 -9.49
N ASN A 134 -7.27 -14.71 -10.63
CA ASN A 134 -7.77 -15.13 -11.93
C ASN A 134 -7.47 -16.61 -12.18
N ARG A 135 -6.25 -17.07 -11.85
CA ARG A 135 -5.87 -18.48 -12.00
C ARG A 135 -6.66 -19.39 -11.06
N TYR A 136 -6.93 -18.95 -9.83
CA TYR A 136 -7.76 -19.69 -8.88
C TYR A 136 -9.21 -19.79 -9.36
N GLN A 137 -9.83 -18.68 -9.75
CA GLN A 137 -11.22 -18.67 -10.23
C GLN A 137 -11.41 -19.48 -11.51
N ASN A 138 -10.48 -19.42 -12.46
CA ASN A 138 -10.58 -20.21 -13.70
C ASN A 138 -10.40 -21.72 -13.48
N LYS A 139 -9.77 -22.14 -12.38
CA LYS A 139 -9.63 -23.56 -12.03
C LYS A 139 -10.85 -24.12 -11.27
N HIS A 140 -11.66 -23.24 -10.70
CA HIS A 140 -12.84 -23.57 -9.88
C HIS A 140 -14.18 -23.16 -10.52
N LYS A 141 -14.15 -22.67 -11.76
CA LYS A 141 -15.29 -22.64 -12.68
C LYS A 141 -15.45 -23.99 -13.35
#